data_AF-A0A1F4AQ33-F1
#
_entry.id   AF-A0A1F4AQ33-F1
#
_cell.length_a   1.000
_cell.length_b   1.000
_cell.length_c   1.000
_cell.angle_alpha   90.00
_cell.angle_beta   90.00
_cell.angle_gamma   90.00
#
_symmetry.space_group_name_H-M   'P 1'
#
loop_
_entity.id
_entity.type
_entity.pdbx_description
1 polymer ?
#
loop_
_entity_poly.entity_id
_entity_poly.type
_entity_poly.pdbx_seq_one_letter_code
_entity_poly.pdbx_strand_id
1 'polypeptide(L)'
;MIHSARTLAVLALCFAATAHAQRADTVLLNGKIVTADERGAIHQAVAVRDGRIVALGKSAVVRRLAGKNTRVVDLHGRTVIPGMIDVHMHAIRAGLSYATEVHWLQALRMYTAGSAWFAHDDARRGALGVGKLADLVVLNKDYLTVPLDEIGGLHSLLTMVGGRVVYAEGDYKTYE
;
A
#
# COMPACT_ATOMS: atom_id res chain seq x y z
N MET A 1 64.74 -20.06 11.06
CA MET A 1 64.24 -19.00 10.18
C MET A 1 62.72 -19.00 10.28
N ILE A 2 62.12 -18.10 11.07
CA ILE A 2 61.51 -16.81 10.66
C ILE A 2 59.97 -16.96 10.45
N HIS A 3 59.23 -16.46 11.45
CA HIS A 3 57.86 -15.88 11.44
C HIS A 3 56.66 -16.84 11.50
N SER A 4 55.96 -17.00 12.64
CA SER A 4 55.04 -16.04 13.32
C SER A 4 53.82 -15.65 12.48
N ALA A 5 52.82 -16.53 12.40
CA ALA A 5 51.47 -16.17 11.99
C ALA A 5 50.62 -15.95 13.24
N ARG A 6 50.50 -14.68 13.63
CA ARG A 6 49.70 -14.20 14.75
C ARG A 6 48.22 -14.49 14.50
N THR A 7 47.60 -15.04 15.53
CA THR A 7 46.18 -15.13 15.81
C THR A 7 45.42 -13.87 15.39
N LEU A 8 44.58 -13.97 14.36
CA LEU A 8 43.47 -13.04 14.11
C LEU A 8 42.16 -13.83 14.20
N ALA A 9 41.76 -14.19 15.42
CA ALA A 9 40.37 -14.49 15.71
C ALA A 9 39.67 -13.14 15.93
N VAL A 10 39.29 -12.47 14.85
CA VAL A 10 38.37 -11.34 14.92
C VAL A 10 37.06 -11.92 15.46
N LEU A 11 36.71 -11.53 16.69
CA LEU A 11 35.34 -11.63 17.19
C LEU A 11 34.43 -11.06 16.10
N ALA A 12 33.75 -11.92 15.34
CA ALA A 12 32.56 -11.55 14.62
C ALA A 12 31.46 -11.37 15.69
N LEU A 13 31.56 -10.23 16.38
CA LEU A 13 30.55 -9.67 17.25
C LEU A 13 29.22 -9.72 16.50
N CYS A 14 28.31 -10.56 16.99
CA CYS A 14 26.89 -10.32 17.09
C CYS A 14 26.31 -9.25 16.12
N PHE A 15 26.25 -9.56 14.83
CA PHE A 15 25.28 -8.90 13.93
C PHE A 15 23.96 -9.68 13.84
N ALA A 16 23.69 -10.54 14.83
CA ALA A 16 22.31 -10.76 15.29
C ALA A 16 21.87 -9.54 16.13
N ALA A 17 22.13 -8.33 15.64
CA ALA A 17 21.41 -7.15 16.08
C ALA A 17 19.97 -7.42 15.68
N THR A 18 19.17 -7.75 16.68
CA THR A 18 17.74 -7.92 16.62
C THR A 18 17.14 -7.17 15.43
N ALA A 19 16.67 -7.90 14.42
CA ALA A 19 15.58 -7.41 13.59
C ALA A 19 14.35 -7.29 14.50
N HIS A 20 14.40 -6.37 15.47
CA HIS A 20 13.22 -5.72 15.97
C HIS A 20 12.59 -5.13 14.72
N ALA A 21 11.60 -5.83 14.18
CA ALA A 21 10.73 -5.26 13.18
C ALA A 21 10.26 -3.94 13.78
N GLN A 22 10.80 -2.82 13.27
CA GLN A 22 10.51 -1.51 13.82
C GLN A 22 8.99 -1.38 13.84
N ARG A 23 8.45 -0.96 14.99
CA ARG A 23 7.02 -0.84 15.18
C ARG A 23 6.47 0.10 14.11
N ALA A 24 5.32 -0.25 13.56
CA ALA A 24 4.65 0.58 12.58
C ALA A 24 4.02 1.81 13.25
N ASP A 25 3.93 2.91 12.52
CA ASP A 25 3.17 4.09 12.98
C ASP A 25 1.67 3.82 12.84
N THR A 26 1.29 3.21 11.71
CA THR A 26 -0.09 2.82 11.42
C THR A 26 -0.15 1.40 10.90
N VAL A 27 -1.15 0.62 11.33
CA VAL A 27 -1.46 -0.69 10.78
C VAL A 27 -2.94 -0.71 10.41
N LEU A 28 -3.23 -1.02 9.15
CA LEU A 28 -4.59 -1.22 8.66
C LEU A 28 -4.83 -2.73 8.53
N LEU A 29 -5.86 -3.24 9.21
CA LEU A 29 -6.17 -4.67 9.34
C LEU A 29 -7.51 -5.01 8.71
N ASN A 30 -7.68 -6.30 8.38
CA ASN A 30 -8.96 -6.91 7.99
C ASN A 30 -9.60 -6.26 6.75
N GLY A 31 -8.79 -5.76 5.82
CA GLY A 31 -9.27 -5.23 4.55
C GLY A 31 -9.10 -6.21 3.39
N LYS A 32 -9.51 -5.76 2.21
CA LYS A 32 -9.10 -6.33 0.92
C LYS A 32 -8.12 -5.36 0.27
N ILE A 33 -6.83 -5.56 0.50
CA ILE A 33 -5.76 -4.65 0.04
C ILE A 33 -5.32 -5.05 -1.36
N VAL A 34 -5.79 -4.32 -2.38
CA VAL A 34 -5.43 -4.54 -3.78
C VAL A 34 -4.14 -3.76 -4.07
N THR A 35 -3.06 -4.46 -4.42
CA THR A 35 -1.74 -3.83 -4.58
C THR A 35 -1.55 -3.09 -5.91
N ALA A 36 -2.33 -3.47 -6.92
CA ALA A 36 -2.19 -3.01 -8.30
C ALA A 36 -0.78 -3.18 -8.90
N ASP A 37 0.02 -4.11 -8.38
CA ASP A 37 1.25 -4.56 -9.03
C ASP A 37 0.93 -5.52 -10.19
N GLU A 38 1.93 -5.93 -10.98
CA GLU A 38 1.76 -6.87 -12.10
C GLU A 38 1.17 -8.22 -11.68
N ARG A 39 1.41 -8.64 -10.43
CA ARG A 39 0.90 -9.90 -9.87
C ARG A 39 -0.56 -9.79 -9.41
N GLY A 40 -1.08 -8.58 -9.22
CA GLY A 40 -2.45 -8.35 -8.77
C GLY A 40 -2.68 -8.91 -7.35
N ALA A 41 -1.65 -8.90 -6.51
CA ALA A 41 -1.74 -9.51 -5.19
C ALA A 41 -2.79 -8.81 -4.32
N ILE A 42 -3.57 -9.61 -3.60
CA ILE A 42 -4.53 -9.15 -2.59
C ILE A 42 -4.04 -9.57 -1.21
N HIS A 43 -3.95 -8.61 -0.29
CA HIS A 43 -3.60 -8.84 1.10
C HIS A 43 -4.76 -8.49 2.04
N GLN A 44 -4.62 -8.84 3.31
CA GLN A 44 -5.61 -8.52 4.35
C GLN A 44 -5.22 -7.31 5.19
N ALA A 45 -3.94 -6.94 5.18
CA ALA A 45 -3.40 -5.89 6.04
C ALA A 45 -2.16 -5.24 5.45
N VAL A 46 -1.92 -4.00 5.86
CA VAL A 46 -0.73 -3.20 5.53
C VAL A 46 -0.21 -2.52 6.79
N ALA A 47 1.11 -2.50 6.96
CA ALA A 47 1.79 -1.73 8.00
C ALA A 47 2.59 -0.59 7.38
N VAL A 48 2.50 0.59 7.97
CA VAL A 48 3.11 1.83 7.51
C VAL A 48 4.04 2.38 8.58
N ARG A 49 5.23 2.82 8.18
CA ARG A 49 6.21 3.51 9.03
C ARG A 49 6.93 4.58 8.23
N ASP A 50 7.12 5.76 8.78
CA ASP A 50 7.82 6.89 8.17
C ASP A 50 7.30 7.18 6.73
N GLY A 51 5.97 7.10 6.58
CA GLY A 51 5.28 7.31 5.30
C GLY A 51 5.37 6.15 4.30
N ARG A 52 6.04 5.05 4.64
CA ARG A 52 6.30 3.92 3.73
C ARG A 52 5.66 2.62 4.22
N ILE A 53 5.29 1.78 3.26
CA ILE A 53 4.79 0.43 3.53
C ILE A 53 5.96 -0.44 3.98
N VAL A 54 5.86 -1.04 5.17
CA VAL A 54 6.87 -1.94 5.73
C VAL A 54 6.45 -3.40 5.72
N ALA A 55 5.15 -3.68 5.59
CA ALA A 55 4.64 -5.05 5.41
C ALA A 55 3.26 -5.08 4.75
N LEU A 56 3.01 -6.15 4.01
CA LEU A 56 1.71 -6.54 3.46
C LEU A 56 1.50 -8.03 3.75
N GLY A 57 0.27 -8.45 4.09
CA GLY A 57 0.02 -9.87 4.38
C GLY A 57 -1.30 -10.17 5.06
N LYS A 58 -1.35 -11.30 5.76
CA LYS A 58 -2.48 -11.70 6.62
C LYS A 58 -2.58 -10.77 7.83
N SER A 59 -3.79 -10.40 8.25
CA SER A 59 -4.01 -9.49 9.40
C SER A 59 -3.29 -9.96 10.66
N ALA A 60 -3.38 -11.25 10.98
CA ALA A 60 -2.76 -11.82 12.18
C ALA A 60 -1.23 -11.70 12.21
N VAL A 61 -0.58 -11.69 11.03
CA VAL A 61 0.87 -11.54 10.92
C VAL A 61 1.25 -10.06 11.02
N VAL A 62 0.61 -9.21 10.23
CA VAL A 62 0.92 -7.77 10.19
C VAL A 62 0.61 -7.09 11.53
N ARG A 63 -0.43 -7.51 12.26
CA ARG A 63 -0.77 -7.01 13.59
C ARG A 63 0.39 -7.12 14.60
N ARG A 64 1.31 -8.07 14.42
CA ARG A 64 2.49 -8.23 15.30
C ARG A 64 3.45 -7.05 15.24
N LEU A 65 3.38 -6.24 14.18
CA LEU A 65 4.17 -5.02 13.99
C LEU A 65 3.60 -3.83 14.78
N ALA A 66 2.36 -3.92 15.27
CA ALA A 66 1.79 -2.89 16.13
C ALA A 66 2.50 -2.88 17.50
N GLY A 67 2.80 -1.69 18.00
CA GLY A 67 3.34 -1.42 19.33
C GLY A 67 2.41 -0.50 20.11
N LYS A 68 2.88 -0.03 21.28
CA LYS A 68 2.09 0.81 22.20
C LYS A 68 1.57 2.10 21.57
N ASN A 69 2.32 2.68 20.63
CA ASN A 69 2.00 3.96 19.98
C ASN A 69 1.47 3.79 18.55
N THR A 70 1.24 2.56 18.09
CA THR A 70 0.77 2.31 16.73
C THR A 70 -0.72 2.60 16.63
N ARG A 71 -1.11 3.36 15.61
CA ARG A 71 -2.50 3.52 15.19
C ARG A 71 -2.97 2.24 14.50
N VAL A 72 -3.84 1.49 15.14
CA VAL A 72 -4.42 0.27 14.56
C VAL A 72 -5.81 0.59 14.04
N VAL A 73 -6.01 0.43 12.73
CA VAL A 73 -7.27 0.71 12.03
C VAL A 73 -7.87 -0.62 11.60
N ASP A 74 -9.07 -0.95 12.07
CA ASP A 74 -9.86 -2.05 11.51
C ASP A 74 -10.60 -1.56 10.27
N LEU A 75 -10.39 -2.23 9.13
CA LEU A 75 -11.02 -1.89 7.86
C LEU A 75 -12.37 -2.56 7.67
N HIS A 76 -12.81 -3.45 8.58
CA HIS A 76 -14.13 -4.08 8.51
C HIS A 76 -14.44 -4.73 7.14
N GLY A 77 -13.45 -5.36 6.51
CA GLY A 77 -13.57 -5.99 5.20
C GLY A 77 -13.56 -5.04 4.01
N ARG A 78 -13.43 -3.71 4.23
CA ARG A 78 -13.44 -2.72 3.14
C ARG A 78 -12.25 -2.91 2.20
N THR A 79 -12.47 -2.51 0.95
CA THR A 79 -11.46 -2.60 -0.10
C THR A 79 -10.54 -1.40 -0.04
N VAL A 80 -9.24 -1.67 -0.19
CA VAL A 80 -8.20 -0.65 -0.27
C VAL A 80 -7.51 -0.76 -1.61
N ILE A 81 -7.34 0.38 -2.27
CA ILE A 81 -6.61 0.50 -3.54
C ILE A 81 -5.47 1.52 -3.36
N PRO A 82 -4.44 1.52 -4.23
CA PRO A 82 -3.48 2.61 -4.25
C PRO A 82 -4.18 3.94 -4.54
N GLY A 83 -3.63 5.03 -4.02
CA GLY A 83 -4.06 6.37 -4.35
C GLY A 83 -3.97 6.59 -5.87
N MET A 84 -5.02 7.16 -6.46
CA MET A 84 -5.07 7.42 -7.89
C MET A 84 -4.11 8.55 -8.27
N ILE A 85 -3.45 8.37 -9.40
CA ILE A 85 -2.51 9.29 -10.01
C ILE A 85 -3.00 9.54 -11.43
N ASP A 86 -3.31 10.80 -11.74
CA ASP A 86 -3.53 11.25 -13.10
C ASP A 86 -2.40 12.21 -13.47
N VAL A 87 -1.63 11.84 -14.50
CA VAL A 87 -0.52 12.63 -15.03
C VAL A 87 -0.90 13.34 -16.31
N HIS A 88 -1.93 12.86 -17.02
CA HIS A 88 -2.52 13.41 -18.23
C HIS A 88 -3.53 12.39 -18.80
N MET A 89 -4.82 12.74 -18.89
CA MET A 89 -5.82 11.90 -19.57
C MET A 89 -6.68 12.66 -20.59
N HIS A 90 -7.18 11.93 -21.58
CA HIS A 90 -8.21 12.39 -22.50
C HIS A 90 -9.50 11.57 -22.32
N ALA A 91 -10.16 11.70 -21.17
CA ALA A 91 -11.34 10.91 -20.78
C ALA A 91 -12.41 10.82 -21.88
N ILE A 92 -12.75 11.99 -22.46
CA ILE A 92 -13.78 12.08 -23.50
C ILE A 92 -13.38 11.24 -24.72
N ARG A 93 -12.12 11.33 -25.16
CA ARG A 93 -11.65 10.56 -26.32
C ARG A 93 -11.66 9.05 -26.06
N ALA A 94 -11.30 8.64 -24.84
CA ALA A 94 -11.32 7.23 -24.45
C ALA A 94 -12.74 6.63 -24.39
N GLY A 95 -13.78 7.46 -24.25
CA GLY A 95 -15.18 7.00 -24.20
C GLY A 95 -15.93 6.99 -25.54
N LEU A 96 -15.35 7.50 -26.63
CA LEU A 96 -16.04 7.62 -27.92
C LEU A 96 -16.12 6.32 -28.72
N SER A 97 -15.32 5.31 -28.35
CA SER A 97 -15.29 4.01 -29.02
C SER A 97 -14.86 2.90 -28.07
N TYR A 98 -15.08 1.66 -28.47
CA TYR A 98 -14.67 0.49 -27.70
C TYR A 98 -13.17 0.13 -27.84
N ALA A 99 -12.41 0.88 -28.64
CA ALA A 99 -10.99 0.57 -28.91
C ALA A 99 -10.07 0.74 -27.70
N THR A 100 -10.51 1.46 -26.67
CA THR A 100 -9.75 1.72 -25.42
C THR A 100 -10.42 1.11 -24.19
N GLU A 101 -11.34 0.16 -24.39
CA GLU A 101 -11.86 -0.63 -23.29
C GLU A 101 -10.78 -1.51 -22.69
N VAL A 102 -10.72 -1.52 -21.36
CA VAL A 102 -9.75 -2.30 -20.60
C VAL A 102 -10.46 -3.02 -19.48
N HIS A 103 -9.91 -4.16 -19.06
CA HIS A 103 -10.38 -4.85 -17.87
C HIS A 103 -10.22 -3.93 -16.63
N TRP A 104 -11.12 -4.01 -15.64
CA TRP A 104 -11.12 -3.12 -14.47
C TRP A 104 -9.78 -3.09 -13.71
N LEU A 105 -9.01 -4.20 -13.71
CA LEU A 105 -7.70 -4.24 -13.08
C LEU A 105 -6.68 -3.43 -13.88
N GLN A 106 -6.78 -3.47 -15.20
CA GLN A 106 -5.96 -2.64 -16.08
C GLN A 106 -6.32 -1.17 -15.90
N ALA A 107 -7.61 -0.81 -15.80
CA ALA A 107 -8.02 0.56 -15.49
C ALA A 107 -7.41 1.05 -14.17
N LEU A 108 -7.48 0.26 -13.09
CA LEU A 108 -6.84 0.62 -11.82
C LEU A 108 -5.32 0.80 -12.00
N ARG A 109 -4.66 -0.15 -12.67
CA ARG A 109 -3.20 -0.06 -12.92
C ARG A 109 -2.83 1.18 -13.71
N MET A 110 -3.60 1.53 -14.75
CA MET A 110 -3.36 2.73 -15.56
C MET A 110 -3.35 3.98 -14.68
N TYR A 111 -4.35 4.16 -13.82
CA TYR A 111 -4.45 5.30 -12.90
C TYR A 111 -3.61 5.18 -11.63
N THR A 112 -2.72 4.20 -11.52
CA THR A 112 -1.90 4.01 -10.32
C THR A 112 -0.45 3.71 -10.70
N ALA A 113 -0.05 2.45 -10.79
CA ALA A 113 1.30 2.04 -11.16
C ALA A 113 1.72 2.54 -12.56
N GLY A 114 0.80 2.57 -13.53
CA GLY A 114 1.04 3.04 -14.89
C GLY A 114 1.34 4.54 -14.95
N SER A 115 0.50 5.38 -14.34
CA SER A 115 0.77 6.81 -14.19
C SER A 115 2.06 7.10 -13.43
N ALA A 116 2.36 6.35 -12.36
CA ALA A 116 3.63 6.51 -11.63
C ALA A 116 4.83 6.19 -12.51
N TRP A 117 4.76 5.13 -13.31
CA TRP A 117 5.81 4.78 -14.27
C TRP A 117 5.98 5.83 -15.36
N PHE A 118 4.88 6.35 -15.91
CA PHE A 118 4.91 7.43 -16.90
C PHE A 118 5.58 8.70 -16.34
N ALA A 119 5.41 8.97 -15.04
CA ALA A 119 6.07 10.06 -14.34
C ALA A 119 7.48 9.74 -13.81
N HIS A 120 8.05 8.57 -14.12
CA HIS A 120 9.33 8.08 -13.57
C HIS A 120 9.39 8.06 -12.03
N ASP A 121 8.27 7.76 -11.38
CA ASP A 121 8.10 7.77 -9.92
C ASP A 121 7.58 6.42 -9.38
N ASP A 122 7.59 5.38 -10.22
CA ASP A 122 7.13 4.03 -9.90
C ASP A 122 7.97 3.34 -8.83
N ALA A 123 9.24 3.71 -8.67
CA ALA A 123 10.06 3.24 -7.56
C ALA A 123 9.52 3.71 -6.19
N ARG A 124 8.77 4.82 -6.16
CA ARG A 124 8.29 5.44 -4.92
C ARG A 124 6.81 5.21 -4.64
N ARG A 125 5.94 5.18 -5.65
CA ARG A 125 4.47 5.07 -5.46
C ARG A 125 3.77 4.33 -6.61
N GLY A 126 2.45 4.46 -6.70
CA GLY A 126 1.59 3.87 -7.72
C GLY A 126 1.12 2.46 -7.40
N ALA A 127 1.98 1.57 -6.92
CA ALA A 127 1.55 0.27 -6.38
C ALA A 127 1.70 0.25 -4.87
N LEU A 128 0.87 -0.52 -4.17
CA LEU A 128 1.09 -0.81 -2.74
C LEU A 128 2.13 -1.94 -2.65
N GLY A 129 3.36 -1.57 -2.30
CA GLY A 129 4.47 -2.51 -2.16
C GLY A 129 5.42 -2.09 -1.05
N VAL A 130 6.09 -3.06 -0.43
CA VAL A 130 7.07 -2.78 0.63
C VAL A 130 8.15 -1.82 0.12
N GLY A 131 8.46 -0.79 0.90
CA GLY A 131 9.38 0.29 0.57
C GLY A 131 8.75 1.49 -0.15
N LYS A 132 7.58 1.32 -0.77
CA LYS A 132 6.85 2.42 -1.44
C LYS A 132 6.10 3.30 -0.43
N LEU A 133 5.73 4.51 -0.85
CA LEU A 133 4.86 5.39 -0.09
C LEU A 133 3.50 4.72 0.16
N ALA A 134 2.95 4.95 1.35
CA ALA A 134 1.60 4.55 1.68
C ALA A 134 0.61 5.62 1.17
N ASP A 135 0.42 5.63 -0.15
CA ASP A 135 -0.63 6.39 -0.84
C ASP A 135 -1.78 5.43 -1.14
N LEU A 136 -2.89 5.54 -0.40
CA LEU A 136 -4.01 4.60 -0.51
C LEU A 136 -5.36 5.26 -0.18
N VAL A 137 -6.43 4.63 -0.66
CA VAL A 137 -7.80 4.96 -0.26
C VAL A 137 -8.54 3.71 0.19
N VAL A 138 -9.35 3.85 1.23
CA VAL A 138 -10.31 2.84 1.69
C VAL A 138 -11.65 3.18 1.05
N LEU A 139 -12.24 2.27 0.28
CA LEU A 139 -13.48 2.50 -0.45
C LEU A 139 -14.70 2.06 0.35
N ASN A 140 -15.82 2.76 0.15
CA ASN A 140 -17.11 2.37 0.73
C ASN A 140 -17.65 1.05 0.17
N LYS A 141 -17.33 0.70 -1.08
CA LYS A 141 -17.69 -0.58 -1.72
C LYS A 141 -16.47 -1.20 -2.40
N ASP A 142 -16.57 -2.49 -2.68
CA ASP A 142 -15.52 -3.22 -3.40
C ASP A 142 -15.60 -2.92 -4.90
N TYR A 143 -14.63 -2.18 -5.41
CA TYR A 143 -14.59 -1.78 -6.81
C TYR A 143 -14.53 -2.98 -7.78
N LEU A 144 -14.15 -4.17 -7.30
CA LEU A 144 -14.02 -5.39 -8.11
C LEU A 144 -15.33 -6.11 -8.36
N THR A 145 -16.33 -5.84 -7.53
CA THR A 145 -17.57 -6.61 -7.50
C THR A 145 -18.81 -5.74 -7.38
N VAL A 146 -18.64 -4.41 -7.31
CA VAL A 146 -19.78 -3.48 -7.24
C VAL A 146 -20.66 -3.62 -8.50
N PRO A 147 -21.99 -3.68 -8.36
CA PRO A 147 -22.91 -3.66 -9.49
C PRO A 147 -22.76 -2.39 -10.35
N LEU A 148 -23.01 -2.50 -11.66
CA LEU A 148 -22.80 -1.42 -12.63
C LEU A 148 -23.59 -0.14 -12.28
N ASP A 149 -24.83 -0.30 -11.85
CA ASP A 149 -25.74 0.77 -11.44
C ASP A 149 -25.35 1.42 -10.10
N GLU A 150 -24.48 0.77 -9.33
CA GLU A 150 -23.98 1.26 -8.05
C GLU A 150 -22.59 1.92 -8.13
N ILE A 151 -21.90 1.84 -9.29
CA ILE A 151 -20.54 2.37 -9.48
C ILE A 151 -20.48 3.87 -9.13
N GLY A 152 -21.50 4.65 -9.51
CA GLY A 152 -21.55 6.09 -9.24
C GLY A 152 -21.56 6.46 -7.75
N GLY A 153 -21.83 5.51 -6.86
CA GLY A 153 -21.81 5.70 -5.41
C GLY A 153 -20.46 5.37 -4.75
N LEU A 154 -19.44 4.97 -5.50
CA LEU A 154 -18.11 4.71 -4.96
C LEU A 154 -17.47 6.02 -4.46
N HIS A 155 -17.00 6.02 -3.22
CA HIS A 155 -16.22 7.12 -2.64
C HIS A 155 -15.22 6.61 -1.61
N SER A 156 -14.24 7.45 -1.30
CA SER A 156 -13.26 7.20 -0.24
C SER A 156 -13.91 7.37 1.13
N LEU A 157 -13.68 6.43 2.04
CA LEU A 157 -13.98 6.55 3.48
C LEU A 157 -12.75 6.98 4.27
N LEU A 158 -11.55 6.76 3.73
CA LEU A 158 -10.28 7.19 4.30
C LEU A 158 -9.29 7.38 3.17
N THR A 159 -8.62 8.54 3.14
CA THR A 159 -7.52 8.81 2.22
C THR A 159 -6.23 8.97 2.99
N MET A 160 -5.19 8.26 2.57
CA MET A 160 -3.85 8.35 3.12
C MET A 160 -2.87 8.80 2.04
N VAL A 161 -2.08 9.83 2.34
CA VAL A 161 -1.05 10.39 1.45
C VAL A 161 0.27 10.43 2.20
N GLY A 162 1.29 9.77 1.66
CA GLY A 162 2.60 9.64 2.28
C GLY A 162 2.52 9.06 3.69
N GLY A 163 1.61 8.12 3.92
CA GLY A 163 1.36 7.50 5.23
C GLY A 163 0.60 8.34 6.26
N ARG A 164 0.18 9.56 5.92
CA ARG A 164 -0.68 10.40 6.77
C ARG A 164 -2.13 10.31 6.30
N VAL A 165 -3.05 10.09 7.23
CA VAL A 165 -4.49 10.22 6.94
C VAL A 165 -4.78 11.70 6.70
N VAL A 166 -5.38 12.02 5.55
CA VAL A 166 -5.70 13.40 5.14
C VAL A 166 -7.21 13.62 4.94
N TYR A 167 -7.98 12.54 5.01
CA TYR A 167 -9.43 12.57 4.95
C TYR A 167 -9.96 11.29 5.59
N ALA A 168 -11.04 11.41 6.35
CA ALA A 168 -11.76 10.28 6.90
C ALA A 168 -13.26 10.58 7.05
N GLU A 169 -14.10 9.54 6.93
CA GLU A 169 -15.54 9.60 7.11
C GLU A 169 -16.04 8.48 8.04
N GLY A 170 -17.17 8.73 8.71
CA GLY A 170 -17.83 7.75 9.56
C GLY A 170 -16.92 7.26 10.68
N ASP A 171 -16.84 5.94 10.84
CA ASP A 171 -16.04 5.29 11.88
C ASP A 171 -14.53 5.59 11.75
N TYR A 172 -14.07 6.02 10.57
CA TYR A 172 -12.66 6.30 10.33
C TYR A 172 -12.21 7.68 10.82
N LYS A 173 -13.12 8.61 11.16
CA LYS A 173 -12.77 9.95 11.66
C LYS A 173 -11.94 9.94 12.93
N THR A 174 -12.02 8.85 13.69
CA THR A 174 -11.21 8.64 14.89
C THR A 174 -9.71 8.48 14.59
N TYR A 175 -9.33 8.35 13.31
CA TYR A 175 -7.97 8.11 12.84
C TYR A 175 -7.40 9.24 11.98
N GLU A 176 -8.09 10.37 11.84
CA GLU A 176 -7.53 11.61 11.25
C GLU A 176 -6.55 12.24 12.25
#